data_AF-A0A2J7Q742-F1
#
_entry.id   AF-A0A2J7Q742-F1
#
_cell.length_a   1.000
_cell.length_b   1.000
_cell.length_c   1.000
_cell.angle_alpha   90.00
_cell.angle_beta   90.00
_cell.angle_gamma   90.00
#
_symmetry.space_group_name_H-M   'P 1'
#
loop_
_entity.id
_entity.type
_entity.pdbx_description
1 polymer ?
#
loop_
_entity_poly.entity_id
_entity_poly.type
_entity_poly.pdbx_seq_one_letter_code
_entity_poly.pdbx_strand_id
1 'polypeptide(L)'
;MAMFCFLVILASSQLLMLVNVVSASEGRINMREIMNKCNESNPIDPEFLEQLNATGSFSDENFRPAKCFIRCMFVETGLMDSNGTLVSAKLKEAFAKYEGPVGTKVADREMFVDACIAKDADVTCQCERAYRFSKCLMTEPEMFGRLEEADAEGDGDSTIRDAITGFLRDMGQTVLTVLNILNQIREVIASAFSG
;
A
#
# COMPACT_ATOMS: atom_id res chain seq x y z
N MET A 1 -6.34 62.55 -5.25
CA MET A 1 -5.14 61.68 -5.48
C MET A 1 -4.91 60.66 -4.37
N ALA A 2 -5.20 60.95 -3.09
CA ALA A 2 -5.03 59.97 -2.00
C ALA A 2 -5.94 58.73 -2.09
N MET A 3 -7.11 58.84 -2.70
CA MET A 3 -8.10 57.76 -2.79
C MET A 3 -7.72 56.66 -3.82
N PHE A 4 -6.89 57.00 -4.81
CA PHE A 4 -6.42 56.03 -5.82
C PHE A 4 -5.27 55.16 -5.31
N CYS A 5 -4.47 55.64 -4.33
CA CYS A 5 -3.39 54.85 -3.75
C CYS A 5 -3.88 53.69 -2.87
N PHE A 6 -5.00 53.86 -2.17
CA PHE A 6 -5.57 52.80 -1.33
C PHE A 6 -6.08 51.59 -2.12
N LEU A 7 -6.62 51.81 -3.33
CA LEU A 7 -7.12 50.73 -4.17
C LEU A 7 -6.00 49.87 -4.77
N VAL A 8 -4.84 50.47 -5.07
CA VAL A 8 -3.67 49.75 -5.58
C VAL A 8 -3.00 48.90 -4.49
N ILE A 9 -2.97 49.39 -3.25
CA ILE A 9 -2.42 48.65 -2.10
C ILE A 9 -3.30 47.44 -1.77
N LEU A 10 -4.63 47.58 -1.77
CA LEU A 10 -5.56 46.46 -1.51
C LEU A 10 -5.56 45.40 -2.62
N ALA A 11 -5.36 45.80 -3.88
CA ALA A 11 -5.24 44.86 -5.00
C ALA A 11 -3.92 44.05 -4.96
N SER A 12 -2.83 44.65 -4.47
CA SER A 12 -1.52 44.00 -4.37
C SER A 12 -1.41 42.97 -3.23
N SER A 13 -2.18 43.14 -2.15
CA SER A 13 -2.18 42.22 -1.00
C SER A 13 -2.93 40.91 -1.24
N GLN A 14 -3.68 40.78 -2.33
CA GLN A 14 -4.40 39.54 -2.68
C GLN A 14 -3.56 38.56 -3.50
N LEU A 15 -2.32 38.92 -3.89
CA LEU A 15 -1.44 38.05 -4.69
C LEU A 15 -0.58 37.09 -3.84
N LEU A 16 -0.59 37.22 -2.50
CA LEU A 16 0.21 36.38 -1.59
C LEU A 16 -0.53 35.16 -1.03
N MET A 17 -1.81 34.97 -1.35
CA MET A 17 -2.59 33.81 -0.92
C MET A 17 -2.69 32.69 -1.97
N LEU A 18 -2.02 32.81 -3.13
CA LEU A 18 -2.09 31.80 -4.20
C LEU A 18 -0.88 30.85 -4.29
N VAL A 19 0.05 30.88 -3.33
CA VAL A 19 1.22 29.96 -3.35
C VAL A 19 1.05 28.76 -2.42
N ASN A 20 -0.03 28.68 -1.62
CA ASN A 20 -0.24 27.57 -0.66
C ASN A 20 -1.53 26.76 -0.88
N VAL A 21 -2.01 26.68 -2.12
CA VAL A 21 -2.87 25.58 -2.54
C VAL A 21 -2.17 24.85 -3.69
N VAL A 22 -1.00 24.29 -3.40
CA VAL A 22 -0.70 22.97 -3.95
C VAL A 22 -1.55 22.03 -3.12
N SER A 23 -2.82 21.89 -3.52
CA SER A 23 -3.56 20.69 -3.14
C SER A 23 -2.71 19.53 -3.62
N ALA A 24 -2.20 18.75 -2.69
CA ALA A 24 -1.69 17.42 -2.99
C ALA A 24 -2.74 16.77 -3.90
N SER A 25 -2.39 16.53 -5.16
CA SER A 25 -3.19 15.62 -5.95
C SER A 25 -3.08 14.29 -5.22
N GLU A 26 -4.12 13.90 -4.49
CA GLU A 26 -4.36 12.50 -4.17
C GLU A 26 -4.64 11.80 -5.50
N GLY A 27 -3.57 11.65 -6.29
CA GLY A 27 -3.57 10.82 -7.47
C GLY A 27 -3.92 9.43 -6.99
N ARG A 28 -5.05 8.91 -7.48
CA ARG A 28 -5.45 7.54 -7.19
C ARG A 28 -4.30 6.62 -7.59
N ILE A 29 -3.67 6.00 -6.61
CA ILE A 29 -2.59 5.04 -6.84
C ILE A 29 -3.19 3.84 -7.58
N ASN A 30 -2.78 3.66 -8.84
CA ASN A 30 -3.23 2.54 -9.66
C ASN A 30 -2.35 1.32 -9.40
N MET A 31 -2.76 0.49 -8.44
CA MET A 31 -1.96 -0.66 -8.02
C MET A 31 -1.64 -1.64 -9.16
N ARG A 32 -2.56 -1.84 -10.11
CA ARG A 32 -2.33 -2.72 -11.27
C ARG A 32 -1.22 -2.18 -12.17
N GLU A 33 -1.24 -0.89 -12.43
CA GLU A 33 -0.21 -0.24 -13.25
C GLU A 33 1.17 -0.32 -12.60
N ILE A 34 1.23 -0.10 -11.28
CA ILE A 34 2.45 -0.24 -10.50
C ILE A 34 2.96 -1.69 -10.54
N MET A 35 2.09 -2.68 -10.32
CA MET A 35 2.47 -4.09 -10.40
C MET A 35 3.03 -4.45 -11.77
N ASN A 36 2.38 -4.01 -12.86
CA ASN A 36 2.86 -4.24 -14.21
C ASN A 36 4.25 -3.61 -14.43
N LYS A 37 4.41 -2.33 -14.07
CA LYS A 37 5.67 -1.60 -14.16
C LYS A 37 6.79 -2.30 -13.38
N CYS A 38 6.49 -2.75 -12.16
CA CYS A 38 7.46 -3.45 -11.32
C CYS A 38 7.83 -4.82 -11.85
N ASN A 39 6.87 -5.54 -12.46
CA ASN A 39 7.11 -6.83 -13.07
C ASN A 39 7.94 -6.72 -14.36
N GLU A 40 7.76 -5.67 -15.16
CA GLU A 40 8.58 -5.42 -16.35
C GLU A 40 10.06 -5.27 -16.01
N SER A 41 10.37 -4.58 -14.90
CA SER A 41 11.74 -4.34 -14.45
C SER A 41 12.31 -5.49 -13.62
N ASN A 42 11.44 -6.24 -12.92
CA ASN A 42 11.81 -7.32 -12.01
C ASN A 42 10.81 -8.48 -12.20
N PRO A 43 11.01 -9.31 -13.23
CA PRO A 43 10.06 -10.37 -13.55
C PRO A 43 9.95 -11.38 -12.41
N ILE A 44 8.73 -11.62 -11.96
CA ILE A 44 8.41 -12.62 -10.93
C ILE A 44 7.25 -13.49 -11.38
N ASP A 45 7.21 -14.71 -10.86
CA ASP A 45 5.98 -15.51 -10.88
C ASP A 45 5.04 -14.98 -9.78
N PRO A 46 3.72 -14.86 -10.03
CA PRO A 46 2.74 -14.51 -9.01
C PRO A 46 2.84 -15.34 -7.72
N GLU A 47 3.30 -16.59 -7.80
CA GLU A 47 3.49 -17.48 -6.65
C GLU A 47 4.40 -16.88 -5.57
N PHE A 48 5.40 -16.05 -5.93
CA PHE A 48 6.25 -15.37 -4.95
C PHE A 48 5.44 -14.44 -4.03
N LEU A 49 4.43 -13.75 -4.57
CA LEU A 49 3.57 -12.87 -3.78
C LEU A 49 2.58 -13.68 -2.94
N GLU A 50 2.06 -14.78 -3.47
CA GLU A 50 1.18 -15.69 -2.72
C GLU A 50 1.91 -16.30 -1.52
N GLN A 51 3.14 -16.76 -1.71
CA GLN A 51 3.98 -17.32 -0.64
C GLN A 51 4.34 -16.26 0.42
N LEU A 52 4.70 -15.04 -0.01
CA LEU A 52 4.98 -13.95 0.92
C LEU A 52 3.76 -13.62 1.77
N ASN A 53 2.58 -13.62 1.18
CA ASN A 53 1.32 -13.38 1.90
C ASN A 53 0.96 -14.54 2.84
N ALA A 54 1.21 -15.78 2.44
CA ALA A 54 0.84 -16.96 3.22
C ALA A 54 1.82 -17.27 4.37
N THR A 55 3.12 -17.03 4.14
CA THR A 55 4.20 -17.51 5.03
C THR A 55 5.07 -16.38 5.59
N GLY A 56 4.95 -15.17 5.03
CA GLY A 56 5.85 -14.07 5.32
C GLY A 56 7.24 -14.21 4.69
N SER A 57 7.47 -15.16 3.79
CA SER A 57 8.76 -15.35 3.11
C SER A 57 8.61 -15.86 1.67
N PHE A 58 9.65 -15.70 0.85
CA PHE A 58 9.75 -16.34 -0.45
C PHE A 58 10.29 -17.77 -0.35
N SER A 59 9.87 -18.66 -1.25
CA SER A 59 10.43 -20.02 -1.38
C SER A 59 11.92 -20.03 -1.69
N ASP A 60 12.37 -19.15 -2.60
CA ASP A 60 13.79 -18.88 -2.85
C ASP A 60 14.17 -17.47 -2.35
N GLU A 61 14.73 -17.44 -1.15
CA GLU A 61 15.28 -16.25 -0.50
C GLU A 61 16.50 -15.66 -1.24
N ASN A 62 17.10 -16.36 -2.20
CA ASN A 62 18.20 -15.81 -3.00
C ASN A 62 17.72 -15.21 -4.33
N PHE A 63 16.43 -15.35 -4.66
CA PHE A 63 15.87 -14.85 -5.91
C PHE A 63 15.72 -13.33 -5.88
N ARG A 64 16.79 -12.65 -6.31
CA ARG A 64 16.91 -11.19 -6.32
C ARG A 64 15.77 -10.46 -7.03
N PRO A 65 15.24 -10.91 -8.19
CA PRO A 65 14.13 -10.22 -8.85
C PRO A 65 12.90 -10.06 -7.95
N ALA A 66 12.54 -11.07 -7.16
CA ALA A 66 11.40 -10.96 -6.23
C ALA A 66 11.62 -9.91 -5.14
N LYS A 67 12.83 -9.83 -4.57
CA LYS A 67 13.17 -8.79 -3.59
C LYS A 67 13.14 -7.39 -4.21
N CYS A 68 13.64 -7.26 -5.44
CA CYS A 68 13.63 -5.98 -6.15
C CYS A 68 12.25 -5.57 -6.66
N PHE A 69 11.36 -6.53 -6.92
CA PHE A 69 9.95 -6.27 -7.17
C PHE A 69 9.29 -5.58 -5.97
N ILE A 70 9.48 -6.10 -4.75
CA ILE A 70 8.97 -5.47 -3.51
C ILE A 70 9.54 -4.05 -3.34
N ARG A 71 10.84 -3.86 -3.58
CA ARG A 71 11.45 -2.52 -3.56
C ARG A 71 10.83 -1.58 -4.59
N CYS A 72 10.54 -2.05 -5.80
CA CYS A 72 9.84 -1.25 -6.80
C CYS A 72 8.47 -0.81 -6.31
N MET A 73 7.67 -1.74 -5.77
CA MET A 73 6.35 -1.42 -5.21
C MET A 73 6.44 -0.33 -4.13
N PHE A 74 7.44 -0.41 -3.24
CA PHE A 74 7.63 0.60 -2.19
C PHE A 74 8.01 1.97 -2.72
N VAL A 75 8.84 2.03 -3.77
CA VAL A 75 9.22 3.31 -4.39
C VAL A 75 8.03 3.94 -5.11
N GLU A 76 7.28 3.16 -5.88
CA GLU A 76 6.13 3.65 -6.65
C GLU A 76 4.96 4.10 -5.76
N THR A 77 4.85 3.52 -4.55
CA THR A 77 3.84 3.91 -3.55
C THR A 77 4.34 4.96 -2.57
N GLY A 78 5.61 5.38 -2.65
CA GLY A 78 6.22 6.36 -1.76
C GLY A 78 6.52 5.86 -0.34
N LEU A 79 6.45 4.55 -0.11
CA LEU A 79 6.86 3.89 1.14
C LEU A 79 8.39 3.82 1.28
N MET A 80 9.10 3.94 0.16
CA MET A 80 10.55 4.05 0.08
C MET A 80 10.92 5.21 -0.85
N ASP A 81 11.92 5.99 -0.47
CA ASP A 81 12.43 7.06 -1.33
C ASP A 81 13.36 6.52 -2.45
N SER A 82 13.79 7.41 -3.35
CA SER A 82 14.69 7.04 -4.44
C SER A 82 16.07 6.53 -3.98
N ASN A 83 16.49 6.89 -2.76
CA ASN A 83 17.75 6.45 -2.17
C ASN A 83 17.64 5.08 -1.50
N GLY A 84 16.43 4.50 -1.46
CA GLY A 84 16.15 3.21 -0.86
C GLY A 84 15.95 3.26 0.65
N THR A 85 15.62 4.44 1.19
CA THR A 85 15.28 4.63 2.61
C THR A 85 13.78 4.49 2.79
N LEU A 86 13.37 3.71 3.78
CA LEU A 86 11.96 3.53 4.16
C LEU A 86 11.41 4.81 4.77
N VAL A 87 10.25 5.26 4.31
CA VAL A 87 9.59 6.49 4.77
C VAL A 87 8.64 6.15 5.91
N SER A 88 9.14 6.17 7.16
CA SER A 88 8.39 5.76 8.36
C SER A 88 6.99 6.37 8.44
N ALA A 89 6.84 7.68 8.19
CA ALA A 89 5.54 8.35 8.21
C ALA A 89 4.54 7.75 7.21
N LYS A 90 4.99 7.41 6.00
CA LYS A 90 4.13 6.82 4.95
C LYS A 90 3.81 5.36 5.23
N LEU A 91 4.75 4.62 5.81
CA LEU A 91 4.50 3.25 6.27
C LEU A 91 3.46 3.23 7.39
N LYS A 92 3.62 4.07 8.42
CA LYS A 92 2.63 4.21 9.49
C LYS A 92 1.26 4.61 8.97
N GLU A 93 1.20 5.59 8.06
CA GLU A 93 -0.05 6.00 7.41
C GLU A 93 -0.71 4.83 6.66
N ALA A 94 0.08 4.03 5.93
CA ALA A 94 -0.43 2.87 5.22
C ALA A 94 -0.96 1.80 6.19
N PHE A 95 -0.22 1.50 7.27
CA PHE A 95 -0.60 0.46 8.24
C PHE A 95 -1.68 0.88 9.26
N ALA A 96 -1.82 2.17 9.53
CA ALA A 96 -2.87 2.70 10.40
C ALA A 96 -4.28 2.46 9.83
N LYS A 97 -4.39 2.38 8.49
CA LYS A 97 -5.65 2.14 7.76
C LYS A 97 -6.19 0.70 7.90
N TYR A 98 -5.41 -0.22 8.46
CA TYR A 98 -5.82 -1.60 8.66
C TYR A 98 -6.33 -1.82 10.09
N GLU A 99 -7.44 -2.53 10.19
CA GLU A 99 -7.92 -3.07 11.46
C GLU A 99 -6.99 -4.22 11.85
N GLY A 100 -6.18 -3.99 12.89
CA GLY A 100 -5.38 -5.07 13.49
C GLY A 100 -6.27 -6.05 14.25
N PRO A 101 -5.67 -7.08 14.88
CA PRO A 101 -6.39 -7.97 15.79
C PRO A 101 -7.21 -7.18 16.82
N VAL A 102 -8.31 -7.78 17.28
CA VAL A 102 -9.20 -7.16 18.28
C VAL A 102 -8.38 -6.76 19.50
N GLY A 103 -8.35 -5.45 19.81
CA GLY A 103 -7.61 -4.89 20.94
C GLY A 103 -6.29 -4.22 20.60
N THR A 104 -5.73 -4.40 19.39
CA THR A 104 -4.49 -3.75 18.96
C THR A 104 -4.74 -2.26 18.66
N LYS A 105 -4.08 -1.36 19.39
CA LYS A 105 -4.21 0.08 19.16
C LYS A 105 -3.38 0.50 17.94
N VAL A 106 -3.75 1.61 17.31
CA VAL A 106 -2.97 2.21 16.22
C VAL A 106 -1.53 2.49 16.66
N ALA A 107 -1.34 3.00 17.88
CA ALA A 107 -0.02 3.26 18.45
C ALA A 107 0.87 2.01 18.52
N ASP A 108 0.30 0.85 18.86
CA ASP A 108 1.03 -0.41 18.91
C ASP A 108 1.47 -0.82 17.49
N ARG A 109 0.61 -0.59 16.48
CA ARG A 109 0.94 -0.83 15.06
C ARG A 109 2.06 0.08 14.55
N GLU A 110 2.04 1.36 14.91
CA GLU A 110 3.11 2.28 14.55
C GLU A 110 4.45 1.89 15.19
N MET A 111 4.43 1.34 16.40
CA MET A 111 5.62 0.80 17.05
C MET A 111 6.20 -0.41 16.32
N PHE A 112 5.37 -1.33 15.80
CA PHE A 112 5.86 -2.45 14.98
C PHE A 112 6.52 -1.99 13.69
N VAL A 113 5.97 -0.98 13.03
CA VAL A 113 6.58 -0.40 11.84
C VAL A 113 7.98 0.13 12.16
N ASP A 114 8.13 0.89 13.25
CA ASP A 114 9.44 1.41 13.66
C ASP A 114 10.42 0.29 14.05
N ALA A 115 9.95 -0.74 14.76
CA ALA A 115 10.76 -1.90 15.12
C ALA A 115 11.30 -2.64 13.88
N CYS A 116 10.44 -2.86 12.88
CA CYS A 116 10.84 -3.49 11.62
C CYS A 116 11.79 -2.61 10.78
N ILE A 117 11.65 -1.29 10.82
CA ILE A 117 12.61 -0.37 10.18
C ILE A 117 13.98 -0.47 10.88
N ALA A 118 13.99 -0.51 12.21
CA ALA A 118 15.23 -0.53 13.00
C ALA A 118 16.01 -1.85 12.88
N LYS A 119 15.30 -2.99 12.73
CA LYS A 119 15.89 -4.34 12.71
C LYS A 119 16.95 -4.56 11.64
N ASP A 120 16.81 -3.90 10.49
CA ASP A 120 17.66 -4.07 9.31
C ASP A 120 18.23 -2.72 8.83
N ALA A 121 18.53 -1.81 9.78
CA ALA A 121 19.07 -0.49 9.47
C ALA A 121 20.41 -0.56 8.70
N ASP A 122 21.23 -1.58 8.98
CA ASP A 122 22.55 -1.83 8.39
C ASP A 122 22.51 -2.46 6.99
N VAL A 123 21.36 -2.95 6.53
CA VAL A 123 21.22 -3.60 5.22
C VAL A 123 21.42 -2.60 4.09
N THR A 124 22.52 -2.70 3.36
CA THR A 124 22.88 -1.72 2.30
C THR A 124 22.16 -1.94 0.97
N CYS A 125 21.78 -3.18 0.65
CA CYS A 125 21.05 -3.50 -0.58
C CYS A 125 19.58 -3.08 -0.44
N GLN A 126 19.12 -2.14 -1.28
CA GLN A 126 17.75 -1.61 -1.23
C GLN A 126 16.67 -2.70 -1.43
N CYS A 127 16.92 -3.66 -2.33
CA CYS A 127 16.00 -4.78 -2.55
C CYS A 127 15.89 -5.67 -1.30
N GLU A 128 17.02 -5.95 -0.67
CA GLU A 128 17.08 -6.74 0.56
C GLU A 128 16.35 -6.00 1.70
N ARG A 129 16.57 -4.69 1.83
CA ARG A 129 15.91 -3.86 2.83
C ARG A 129 14.38 -3.89 2.70
N ALA A 130 13.86 -3.70 1.48
CA ALA A 130 12.41 -3.73 1.23
C ALA A 130 11.81 -5.11 1.55
N TYR A 131 12.49 -6.17 1.13
CA TYR A 131 12.05 -7.53 1.40
C TYR A 131 12.05 -7.86 2.89
N ARG A 132 13.14 -7.59 3.60
CA ARG A 132 13.26 -7.91 5.03
C ARG A 132 12.28 -7.12 5.88
N PHE A 133 12.03 -5.86 5.53
CA PHE A 133 10.96 -5.09 6.15
C PHE A 133 9.59 -5.77 5.94
N SER A 134 9.28 -6.20 4.71
CA SER A 134 8.02 -6.90 4.41
C SER A 134 7.89 -8.21 5.19
N LYS A 135 8.97 -9.00 5.25
CA LYS A 135 9.05 -10.22 6.04
C LYS A 135 8.85 -9.96 7.53
N CYS A 136 9.49 -8.93 8.07
CA CYS A 136 9.32 -8.54 9.47
C CYS A 136 7.83 -8.30 9.78
N LEU A 137 7.14 -7.50 8.97
CA LEU A 137 5.72 -7.22 9.18
C LEU A 137 4.83 -8.48 9.08
N MET A 138 5.05 -9.33 8.07
CA MET A 138 4.22 -10.53 7.86
C MET A 138 4.50 -11.62 8.90
N THR A 139 5.71 -11.63 9.48
CA THR A 139 6.10 -12.63 10.47
C THR A 139 5.82 -12.21 11.90
N GLU A 140 5.54 -10.93 12.16
CA GLU A 140 5.29 -10.42 13.50
C GLU A 140 3.90 -10.87 14.02
N PRO A 141 3.84 -11.72 15.06
CA PRO A 141 2.59 -12.29 15.57
C PRO A 141 1.59 -11.22 16.04
N GLU A 142 2.11 -10.10 16.55
CA GLU A 142 1.36 -9.01 17.15
C GLU A 142 0.73 -8.07 16.11
N MET A 143 1.20 -8.09 14.85
CA MET A 143 0.65 -7.25 13.77
C MET A 143 -0.60 -7.86 13.12
N PHE A 144 -0.64 -9.20 12.99
CA PHE A 144 -1.72 -9.92 12.29
C PHE A 144 -2.47 -10.95 13.14
N GLY A 145 -2.12 -11.09 14.43
CA GLY A 145 -2.83 -11.99 15.33
C GLY A 145 -2.62 -13.44 14.96
N ARG A 146 -1.37 -13.89 14.99
CA ARG A 146 -1.12 -15.33 15.15
C ARG A 146 -1.33 -15.67 16.61
N LEU A 147 -2.39 -16.44 16.90
CA LEU A 147 -2.60 -17.06 18.20
C LEU A 147 -1.45 -18.04 18.46
N GLU A 148 -0.51 -17.66 19.31
CA GLU A 148 0.13 -18.59 20.25
C GLU A 148 -0.67 -18.44 21.55
N GLU A 149 -1.26 -19.44 22.19
CA GLU A 149 -1.29 -20.90 22.08
C GLU A 149 -2.69 -21.34 22.54
N ALA A 150 -3.28 -22.36 21.92
CA ALA A 150 -4.33 -23.15 22.54
C ALA A 150 -4.21 -24.60 22.05
N ASP A 151 -3.59 -25.42 22.88
CA ASP A 151 -3.77 -26.86 22.85
C ASP A 151 -5.27 -27.19 22.80
N ALA A 152 -5.74 -27.85 21.75
CA ALA A 152 -6.74 -28.92 21.82
C ALA A 152 -7.21 -29.34 20.42
N GLU A 153 -7.23 -30.65 20.25
CA GLU A 153 -7.94 -31.47 19.26
C GLU A 153 -9.25 -30.87 18.75
N GLY A 154 -9.50 -30.99 17.43
CA GLY A 154 -10.86 -30.80 16.91
C GLY A 154 -10.93 -30.54 15.41
N ASP A 155 -11.40 -31.57 14.71
CA ASP A 155 -12.15 -31.62 13.44
C ASP A 155 -12.33 -30.33 12.62
N GLY A 156 -12.09 -30.46 11.32
CA GLY A 156 -12.03 -29.35 10.39
C GLY A 156 -13.35 -28.60 10.23
N ASP A 157 -13.24 -27.28 10.09
CA ASP A 157 -14.24 -26.52 9.34
C ASP A 157 -13.63 -25.33 8.60
N SER A 158 -14.18 -25.16 7.42
CA SER A 158 -13.86 -24.31 6.27
C SER A 158 -13.75 -22.80 6.49
N THR A 159 -13.88 -22.31 7.71
CA THR A 159 -14.03 -20.88 8.06
C THR A 159 -12.77 -20.03 7.80
N ILE A 160 -11.57 -20.60 7.99
CA ILE A 160 -10.29 -19.88 7.84
C ILE A 160 -9.91 -19.70 6.36
N ARG A 161 -10.19 -20.73 5.55
CA ARG A 161 -10.07 -20.63 4.09
C ARG A 161 -11.04 -19.57 3.55
N ASP A 162 -12.21 -19.38 4.15
CA ASP A 162 -13.17 -18.35 3.73
C ASP A 162 -12.74 -16.93 4.10
N ALA A 163 -11.99 -16.73 5.19
CA ALA A 163 -11.43 -15.42 5.55
C ALA A 163 -10.26 -15.01 4.62
N ILE A 164 -9.35 -15.94 4.30
CA ILE A 164 -8.23 -15.71 3.37
C ILE A 164 -8.72 -15.64 1.92
N THR A 165 -9.70 -16.47 1.55
CA THR A 165 -10.39 -16.31 0.27
C THR A 165 -11.16 -14.99 0.26
N GLY A 166 -11.66 -14.49 1.39
CA GLY A 166 -12.21 -13.14 1.53
C GLY A 166 -11.19 -12.03 1.23
N PHE A 167 -9.97 -12.14 1.79
CA PHE A 167 -8.83 -11.26 1.50
C PHE A 167 -8.53 -11.15 -0.01
N LEU A 168 -8.52 -12.27 -0.75
CA LEU A 168 -8.25 -12.27 -2.19
C LEU A 168 -9.50 -11.98 -3.04
N ARG A 169 -10.69 -12.40 -2.59
CA ARG A 169 -11.97 -12.18 -3.26
C ARG A 169 -12.40 -10.72 -3.17
N ASP A 170 -12.12 -9.98 -2.08
CA ASP A 170 -12.40 -8.54 -2.02
C ASP A 170 -11.42 -7.72 -2.87
N MET A 171 -10.15 -8.15 -2.96
CA MET A 171 -9.21 -7.57 -3.91
C MET A 171 -9.61 -7.82 -5.38
N GLY A 172 -10.23 -8.98 -5.68
CA GLY A 172 -10.69 -9.36 -7.02
C GLY A 172 -12.11 -8.91 -7.42
N GLN A 173 -13.08 -8.96 -6.52
CA GLN A 173 -14.49 -8.59 -6.75
C GLN A 173 -14.68 -7.09 -6.78
N THR A 174 -13.91 -6.31 -6.01
CA THR A 174 -13.91 -4.84 -6.14
C THR A 174 -13.52 -4.44 -7.57
N VAL A 175 -12.56 -5.16 -8.16
CA VAL A 175 -12.10 -4.95 -9.54
C VAL A 175 -13.14 -5.41 -10.57
N LEU A 176 -13.73 -6.60 -10.42
CA LEU A 176 -14.75 -7.14 -11.34
C LEU A 176 -16.06 -6.33 -11.29
N THR A 177 -16.47 -5.87 -10.12
CA THR A 177 -17.67 -5.05 -9.93
C THR A 177 -17.50 -3.68 -10.57
N VAL A 178 -16.34 -3.07 -10.41
CA VAL A 178 -16.00 -1.81 -11.08
C VAL A 178 -15.94 -1.99 -12.60
N LEU A 179 -15.35 -3.08 -13.11
CA LEU A 179 -15.33 -3.37 -14.55
C LEU A 179 -16.74 -3.59 -15.13
N ASN A 180 -17.63 -4.26 -14.40
CA ASN A 180 -19.00 -4.50 -14.86
C ASN A 180 -19.83 -3.21 -14.86
N ILE A 181 -19.67 -2.37 -13.85
CA ILE A 181 -20.29 -1.03 -13.78
C ILE A 181 -19.78 -0.13 -14.92
N LEU A 182 -18.47 -0.14 -15.19
CA LEU A 182 -17.88 0.63 -16.29
C LEU A 182 -18.37 0.15 -17.66
N ASN A 183 -18.60 -1.15 -17.83
CA ASN A 183 -19.14 -1.69 -19.07
C ASN A 183 -20.63 -1.32 -19.26
N GLN A 184 -21.43 -1.35 -18.20
CA GLN A 184 -22.83 -0.88 -18.22
C GLN A 184 -22.92 0.62 -18.56
N ILE A 185 -22.05 1.44 -17.95
CA ILE A 185 -21.98 2.88 -18.26
C ILE A 185 -21.61 3.12 -19.73
N ARG A 186 -20.70 2.30 -20.29
CA ARG A 186 -20.31 2.40 -21.70
C ARG A 186 -21.47 2.12 -22.64
N GLU A 187 -22.32 1.13 -22.36
CA GLU A 187 -23.50 0.80 -23.18
C GLU A 187 -24.59 1.87 -23.08
N VAL A 188 -24.80 2.44 -21.90
CA VAL A 188 -25.72 3.57 -21.69
C VAL A 188 -25.23 4.83 -22.43
N ILE A 189 -23.93 5.10 -22.43
CA ILE A 189 -23.35 6.21 -23.20
C ILE A 189 -23.48 5.94 -24.70
N ALA A 190 -23.16 4.72 -25.16
CA ALA A 190 -23.27 4.37 -26.59
C ALA A 190 -24.70 4.48 -27.12
N SER A 191 -25.71 4.12 -26.32
CA SER A 191 -27.13 4.28 -26.67
C SER A 191 -27.61 5.74 -26.60
N ALA A 192 -27.03 6.58 -25.73
CA ALA A 192 -27.34 8.01 -25.65
C ALA A 192 -26.75 8.84 -26.80
N PHE A 193 -25.70 8.37 -27.47
CA PHE A 193 -25.05 9.06 -28.59
C PHE A 193 -25.40 8.48 -29.98
N SER A 194 -26.27 7.48 -30.04
CA SER A 194 -26.76 6.87 -31.29
C SER A 194 -28.23 7.19 -31.62
N GLY A 195 -28.83 8.14 -30.88
CA GLY A 195 -30.17 8.68 -31.12
C GLY A 195 -30.15 10.10 -31.67
#